data_AF-A0A7C9NRI6-F1
#
_entry.id   AF-A0A7C9NRI6-F1
#
_cell.length_a   1.000
_cell.length_b   1.000
_cell.length_c   1.000
_cell.angle_alpha   90.00
_cell.angle_beta   90.00
_cell.angle_gamma   90.00
#
_symmetry.space_group_name_H-M   'P 1'
#
loop_
_entity.id
_entity.type
_entity.pdbx_description
1 polymer ?
#
loop_
_entity_poly.entity_id
_entity_poly.type
_entity_poly.pdbx_seq_one_letter_code
_entity_poly.pdbx_strand_id
1 'polypeptide(L)'
;MGKRAFRLIVAVLLVAAPCSAWASCYQSSIQVPTPFMGNHGEVFQLIDGSLWEVIHEYEYLYEYYPEVVVCPSRGQIILGGRALSVQQVGGGSVSSGSSGHIIESNIDGEFEGWEGETIFRLMNGQIWQQSSYSYLYHYSYSPSVIIIQRNGGYEMQVEGVNQQIRVHQLR
;
A
#
# COMPACT_ATOMS: atom_id res chain seq x y z
N MET A 1 -2.75 -63.08 -48.44
CA MET A 1 -2.87 -61.66 -48.84
C MET A 1 -3.57 -60.86 -47.74
N GLY A 2 -2.80 -60.14 -46.92
CA GLY A 2 -3.32 -59.35 -45.80
C GLY A 2 -3.63 -57.92 -46.20
N LYS A 3 -4.86 -57.46 -45.96
CA LYS A 3 -5.24 -56.04 -46.09
C LYS A 3 -5.04 -55.38 -44.73
N ARG A 4 -3.94 -54.64 -44.57
CA ARG A 4 -3.70 -53.80 -43.38
C ARG A 4 -4.58 -52.56 -43.48
N ALA A 5 -5.61 -52.47 -42.65
CA ALA A 5 -6.39 -51.25 -42.49
C ALA A 5 -5.54 -50.22 -41.73
N PHE A 6 -5.16 -49.14 -42.40
CA PHE A 6 -4.40 -48.04 -41.83
C PHE A 6 -5.37 -47.20 -40.98
N ARG A 7 -5.34 -47.36 -39.66
CA ARG A 7 -6.06 -46.47 -38.73
C ARG A 7 -5.33 -45.13 -38.73
N LEU A 8 -5.95 -44.08 -39.27
CA LEU A 8 -5.52 -42.70 -39.04
C LEU A 8 -5.73 -42.40 -37.55
N ILE A 9 -4.64 -42.40 -36.78
CA ILE A 9 -4.61 -41.81 -35.45
C ILE A 9 -4.44 -40.30 -35.68
N VAL A 10 -5.55 -39.56 -35.62
CA VAL A 10 -5.49 -38.10 -35.52
C VAL A 10 -5.00 -37.80 -34.11
N ALA A 11 -3.70 -37.53 -33.97
CA ALA A 11 -3.14 -37.00 -32.74
C ALA A 11 -3.70 -35.58 -32.57
N VAL A 12 -4.73 -35.44 -31.73
CA VAL A 12 -5.12 -34.12 -31.21
C VAL A 12 -3.98 -33.69 -30.29
N LEU A 13 -3.06 -32.90 -30.83
CA LEU A 13 -2.13 -32.12 -30.03
C LEU A 13 -2.97 -31.13 -29.23
N LEU A 14 -3.29 -31.51 -27.98
CA LEU A 14 -3.66 -30.56 -26.94
C LEU A 14 -2.46 -29.64 -26.74
N VAL A 15 -2.43 -28.54 -27.50
CA VAL A 15 -1.55 -27.43 -27.19
C VAL A 15 -2.10 -26.88 -25.87
N ALA A 16 -1.53 -27.33 -24.75
CA ALA A 16 -1.69 -26.65 -23.48
C ALA A 16 -1.11 -25.25 -23.71
N ALA A 17 -1.99 -24.27 -23.92
CA ALA A 17 -1.58 -22.89 -23.98
C ALA A 17 -0.85 -22.59 -22.65
N PRO A 18 0.44 -22.26 -22.66
CA PRO A 18 1.06 -21.74 -21.45
C PRO A 18 0.25 -20.49 -21.07
N CYS A 19 -0.23 -20.45 -19.83
CA CYS A 19 -0.77 -19.23 -19.24
C CYS A 19 0.42 -18.27 -19.09
N SER A 20 0.85 -17.62 -20.17
CA SER A 20 2.02 -16.75 -20.14
C SER A 20 1.61 -15.30 -20.36
N ALA A 21 1.64 -14.57 -19.24
CA ALA A 21 1.55 -13.11 -19.07
C ALA A 21 0.15 -12.53 -19.40
N TRP A 22 -0.48 -11.62 -18.66
CA TRP A 22 0.01 -10.37 -18.07
C TRP A 22 -0.89 -9.97 -16.87
N ALA A 23 -0.70 -10.65 -15.74
CA ALA A 23 -1.18 -10.24 -14.42
C ALA A 23 -0.32 -10.97 -13.39
N SER A 24 0.99 -10.69 -13.36
CA SER A 24 1.93 -11.37 -12.47
C SER A 24 1.62 -10.96 -11.05
N CYS A 25 0.71 -11.69 -10.41
CA CYS A 25 0.53 -11.58 -8.99
C CYS A 25 1.75 -12.19 -8.30
N TYR A 26 2.17 -11.62 -7.18
CA TYR A 26 3.34 -12.08 -6.44
C TYR A 26 3.04 -12.06 -4.94
N GLN A 27 3.75 -12.91 -4.20
CA GLN A 27 3.69 -12.92 -2.73
C GLN A 27 4.58 -11.80 -2.19
N SER A 28 4.10 -11.12 -1.16
CA SER A 28 4.83 -10.09 -0.43
C SER A 28 4.29 -10.03 1.01
N SER A 29 4.81 -9.13 1.83
CA SER A 29 4.33 -8.90 3.19
C SER A 29 4.20 -7.40 3.43
N ILE A 30 3.16 -6.99 4.16
CA ILE A 30 3.02 -5.58 4.59
C ILE A 30 3.97 -5.34 5.77
N GLN A 31 4.79 -4.30 5.67
CA GLN A 31 5.79 -3.95 6.69
C GLN A 31 5.37 -2.76 7.56
N VAL A 32 4.73 -1.75 6.98
CA VAL A 32 4.29 -0.50 7.64
C VAL A 32 2.94 -0.10 7.06
N PRO A 33 1.98 0.43 7.85
CA PRO A 33 2.02 0.60 9.31
C PRO A 33 1.83 -0.73 10.04
N THR A 34 2.18 -0.75 11.33
CA THR A 34 1.90 -1.89 12.22
C THR A 34 1.02 -1.49 13.41
N PRO A 35 -0.17 -2.09 13.55
CA PRO A 35 -0.82 -3.00 12.61
C PRO A 35 -1.29 -2.27 11.35
N PHE A 36 -1.42 -3.01 10.26
CA PHE A 36 -2.20 -2.59 9.11
C PHE A 36 -3.67 -2.59 9.51
N MET A 37 -4.46 -1.60 9.07
CA MET A 37 -5.87 -1.48 9.48
C MET A 37 -6.86 -1.82 8.37
N GLY A 38 -6.42 -1.80 7.10
CA GLY A 38 -7.24 -2.05 5.92
C GLY A 38 -8.20 -0.92 5.54
N ASN A 39 -8.04 0.28 6.12
CA ASN A 39 -9.01 1.37 5.93
C ASN A 39 -8.83 2.09 4.59
N HIS A 40 -9.93 2.59 4.02
CA HIS A 40 -9.88 3.48 2.85
C HIS A 40 -8.89 4.65 3.06
N GLY A 41 -7.96 4.81 2.12
CA GLY A 41 -6.92 5.82 2.11
C GLY A 41 -5.64 5.42 2.85
N GLU A 42 -5.68 4.34 3.65
CA GLU A 42 -4.49 3.88 4.37
C GLU A 42 -3.39 3.50 3.36
N VAL A 43 -2.22 4.11 3.55
CA VAL A 43 -1.04 3.85 2.75
C VAL A 43 -0.13 2.90 3.50
N PHE A 44 0.30 1.86 2.82
CA PHE A 44 1.13 0.82 3.38
C PHE A 44 2.33 0.54 2.50
N GLN A 45 3.40 0.06 3.14
CA GLN A 45 4.64 -0.34 2.52
C GLN A 45 4.74 -1.86 2.51
N LEU A 46 5.11 -2.41 1.36
CA LEU A 46 5.50 -3.80 1.22
C LEU A 46 6.98 -3.99 1.52
N ILE A 47 7.40 -5.22 1.80
CA ILE A 47 8.81 -5.56 2.10
C ILE A 47 9.79 -5.23 0.96
N ASP A 48 9.31 -5.05 -0.27
CA ASP A 48 10.10 -4.60 -1.41
C ASP A 48 10.29 -3.07 -1.46
N GLY A 49 9.75 -2.35 -0.49
CA GLY A 49 9.76 -0.89 -0.39
C GLY A 49 8.66 -0.20 -1.20
N SER A 50 7.84 -0.94 -1.94
CA SER A 50 6.75 -0.35 -2.71
C SER A 50 5.61 0.13 -1.80
N LEU A 51 5.03 1.27 -2.17
CA LEU A 51 3.97 1.93 -1.42
C LEU A 51 2.65 1.84 -2.18
N TRP A 52 1.60 1.50 -1.45
CA TRP A 52 0.27 1.25 -1.97
C TRP A 52 -0.77 1.90 -1.07
N GLU A 53 -1.87 2.33 -1.66
CA GLU A 53 -3.01 2.93 -0.96
C GLU A 53 -4.25 2.06 -1.14
N VAL A 54 -5.00 1.83 -0.07
CA VAL A 54 -6.32 1.20 -0.12
C VAL A 54 -7.33 2.18 -0.73
N ILE A 55 -7.83 1.92 -1.93
CA ILE A 55 -8.72 2.86 -2.65
C ILE A 55 -10.19 2.69 -2.31
N HIS A 56 -10.60 1.48 -1.94
CA HIS A 56 -11.96 1.15 -1.53
C HIS A 56 -11.86 -0.06 -0.62
N GLU A 57 -12.28 0.06 0.63
CA GLU A 57 -13.03 -0.96 1.40
C GLU A 57 -13.21 -0.54 2.87
N TYR A 58 -14.31 -1.03 3.47
CA TYR A 58 -14.70 -0.85 4.88
C TYR A 58 -14.42 -2.15 5.65
N GLU A 59 -13.19 -2.66 5.57
CA GLU A 59 -12.80 -3.88 6.27
C GLU A 59 -11.70 -3.55 7.28
N TYR A 60 -12.04 -3.65 8.58
CA TYR A 60 -11.07 -3.52 9.66
C TYR A 60 -10.25 -4.81 9.74
N LEU A 61 -9.06 -4.78 9.14
CA LEU A 61 -8.12 -5.89 9.10
C LEU A 61 -6.97 -5.57 10.05
N TYR A 62 -7.18 -5.64 11.36
CA TYR A 62 -6.15 -5.38 12.38
C TYR A 62 -5.05 -6.46 12.33
N GLU A 63 -4.08 -6.29 11.44
CA GLU A 63 -3.12 -7.34 11.07
C GLU A 63 -1.68 -6.87 11.27
N TYR A 64 -0.86 -7.69 11.95
CA TYR A 64 0.57 -7.43 12.15
C TYR A 64 1.39 -8.22 11.14
N TYR A 65 2.11 -7.51 10.28
CA TYR A 65 2.99 -8.09 9.25
C TYR A 65 2.33 -9.20 8.39
N PRO A 66 1.13 -8.97 7.82
CA PRO A 66 0.43 -10.01 7.07
C PRO A 66 1.14 -10.36 5.75
N GLU A 67 1.11 -11.64 5.42
CA GLU A 67 1.43 -12.14 4.08
C GLU A 67 0.29 -11.86 3.11
N VAL A 68 0.64 -11.42 1.90
CA VAL A 68 -0.31 -10.93 0.92
C VAL A 68 0.05 -11.35 -0.50
N VAL A 69 -0.98 -11.51 -1.34
CA VAL A 69 -0.82 -11.69 -2.78
C VAL A 69 -1.11 -10.38 -3.48
N VAL A 70 -0.08 -9.74 -4.03
CA VAL A 70 -0.19 -8.47 -4.74
C VAL A 70 -0.50 -8.76 -6.20
N CYS A 71 -1.57 -8.18 -6.74
CA CYS A 71 -1.99 -8.32 -8.14
C CYS A 71 -2.06 -6.94 -8.82
N PRO A 72 -0.93 -6.35 -9.26
CA PRO A 72 -0.87 -4.97 -9.75
C PRO A 72 -1.83 -4.68 -10.91
N SER A 73 -1.91 -5.58 -11.89
CA SER A 73 -2.78 -5.42 -13.07
C SER A 73 -4.27 -5.46 -12.75
N ARG A 74 -4.64 -5.93 -11.55
CA ARG A 74 -6.02 -5.96 -11.06
C ARG A 74 -6.29 -4.83 -10.08
N GLY A 75 -5.28 -4.07 -9.66
CA GLY A 75 -5.40 -3.08 -8.58
C GLY A 75 -5.86 -3.74 -7.28
N GLN A 76 -5.31 -4.92 -6.96
CA GLN A 76 -5.77 -5.72 -5.82
C GLN A 76 -4.62 -6.26 -4.99
N ILE A 77 -4.86 -6.37 -3.68
CA ILE A 77 -4.03 -7.12 -2.75
C ILE A 77 -4.91 -8.12 -2.00
N ILE A 78 -4.46 -9.37 -1.88
CA ILE A 78 -5.25 -10.43 -1.27
C ILE A 78 -4.64 -10.80 0.08
N LEU A 79 -5.40 -10.61 1.17
CA LEU A 79 -5.04 -10.91 2.54
C LEU A 79 -6.06 -11.90 3.13
N GLY A 80 -5.61 -13.08 3.55
CA GLY A 80 -6.49 -14.08 4.16
C GLY A 80 -7.71 -14.47 3.31
N GLY A 81 -7.58 -14.43 1.97
CA GLY A 81 -8.67 -14.69 1.02
C GLY A 81 -9.59 -13.50 0.72
N ARG A 82 -9.40 -12.35 1.38
CA ARG A 82 -10.08 -11.08 1.08
C ARG A 82 -9.26 -10.30 0.07
N ALA A 83 -9.90 -9.77 -0.96
CA ALA A 83 -9.22 -8.95 -1.97
C ALA A 83 -9.56 -7.47 -1.75
N LEU A 84 -8.58 -6.70 -1.32
CA LEU A 84 -8.70 -5.24 -1.15
C LEU A 84 -8.33 -4.54 -2.45
N SER A 85 -9.11 -3.53 -2.80
CA SER A 85 -8.80 -2.64 -3.91
C SER A 85 -7.66 -1.67 -3.53
N VAL A 86 -6.57 -1.67 -4.30
CA VAL A 86 -5.38 -0.85 -4.02
C VAL A 86 -4.83 -0.17 -5.28
N GLN A 87 -4.14 0.95 -5.07
CA GLN A 87 -3.37 1.65 -6.08
C GLN A 87 -1.93 1.84 -5.62
N GLN A 88 -0.96 1.65 -6.52
CA GLN A 88 0.43 1.96 -6.22
C GLN A 88 0.62 3.48 -6.17
N VAL A 89 1.23 3.97 -5.08
CA VAL A 89 1.49 5.41 -4.87
C VAL A 89 2.98 5.74 -4.90
N GLY A 90 3.87 4.77 -4.65
CA GLY A 90 5.32 4.99 -4.67
C GLY A 90 6.16 3.71 -4.65
N GLY A 91 7.49 3.88 -4.65
CA GLY A 91 8.43 2.80 -4.32
C GLY A 91 8.53 1.62 -5.30
N GLY A 92 8.29 1.82 -6.60
CA GLY A 92 8.51 0.78 -7.63
C GLY A 92 9.40 1.27 -8.76
N SER A 93 10.22 0.38 -9.34
CA SER A 93 10.99 0.65 -10.56
C SER A 93 10.10 0.73 -11.81
N VAL A 94 9.07 1.59 -11.78
CA VAL A 94 8.29 1.96 -12.95
C VAL A 94 8.04 3.47 -12.90
N SER A 95 8.97 4.21 -13.48
CA SER A 95 8.79 5.62 -13.80
C SER A 95 7.68 5.79 -14.84
N SER A 96 6.61 6.49 -14.49
CA SER A 96 6.06 7.64 -15.25
C SER A 96 4.57 7.84 -14.97
N GLY A 97 4.24 8.92 -14.27
CA GLY A 97 2.87 9.43 -14.19
C GLY A 97 2.54 10.12 -12.87
N SER A 98 3.23 11.23 -12.57
CA SER A 98 2.99 12.07 -11.38
C SER A 98 3.08 11.31 -10.06
N SER A 99 4.29 10.83 -9.71
CA SER A 99 4.59 10.45 -8.33
C SER A 99 4.35 11.66 -7.44
N GLY A 100 3.25 11.66 -6.69
CA GLY A 100 3.10 12.58 -5.57
C GLY A 100 4.37 12.48 -4.72
N HIS A 101 4.88 13.60 -4.23
CA HIS A 101 6.03 13.58 -3.34
C HIS A 101 5.62 12.79 -2.09
N ILE A 102 6.22 11.60 -1.90
CA ILE A 102 6.02 10.79 -0.69
C ILE A 102 7.26 10.90 0.19
N ILE A 103 7.04 11.17 1.47
CA ILE A 103 8.06 11.20 2.50
C ILE A 103 7.74 10.11 3.52
N GLU A 104 8.75 9.31 3.82
CA GLU A 104 8.72 8.31 4.88
C GLU A 104 9.70 8.74 5.98
N SER A 105 9.26 8.72 7.24
CA SER A 105 10.10 9.03 8.39
C SER A 105 9.45 8.50 9.67
N ASN A 106 9.96 8.96 10.81
CA ASN A 106 9.35 8.77 12.12
C ASN A 106 9.19 10.13 12.78
N ILE A 107 8.20 10.27 13.65
CA ILE A 107 8.16 11.41 14.58
C ILE A 107 9.40 11.33 15.48
N ASP A 108 10.03 12.48 15.68
CA ASP A 108 11.16 12.64 16.58
C ASP A 108 10.65 12.79 18.02
N GLY A 109 10.65 11.67 18.75
CA GLY A 109 10.22 11.61 20.15
C GLY A 109 8.76 11.20 20.34
N GLU A 110 8.09 11.78 21.33
CA GLU A 110 6.73 11.44 21.72
C GLU A 110 5.70 12.06 20.78
N PHE A 111 4.68 11.28 20.43
CA PHE A 111 3.48 11.72 19.74
C PHE A 111 2.29 11.50 20.66
N GLU A 112 1.52 12.55 20.92
CA GLU A 112 0.33 12.51 21.81
C GLU A 112 -0.99 12.71 21.06
N GLY A 113 -0.94 12.78 19.73
CA GLY A 113 -2.07 13.15 18.88
C GLY A 113 -1.94 14.57 18.32
N TRP A 114 -3.06 15.22 18.08
CA TRP A 114 -3.10 16.58 17.53
C TRP A 114 -4.34 17.36 17.97
N GLU A 115 -4.24 18.69 17.95
CA GLU A 115 -5.24 19.59 18.57
C GLU A 115 -5.60 20.83 17.75
N GLY A 116 -5.19 20.92 16.49
CA GLY A 116 -5.57 21.99 15.55
C GLY A 116 -4.37 22.69 14.91
N GLU A 117 -3.29 22.87 15.68
CA GLU A 117 -2.08 23.60 15.26
C GLU A 117 -0.79 22.81 15.54
N THR A 118 -0.93 21.50 15.78
CA THR A 118 0.17 20.62 16.22
C THR A 118 1.34 20.63 15.25
N ILE A 119 2.55 20.72 15.80
CA ILE A 119 3.82 20.70 15.06
C ILE A 119 4.43 19.30 15.18
N PHE A 120 4.73 18.69 14.04
CA PHE A 120 5.40 17.41 13.92
C PHE A 120 6.86 17.63 13.53
N ARG A 121 7.78 17.17 14.37
CA ARG A 121 9.21 17.10 14.06
C ARG A 121 9.52 15.68 13.63
N LEU A 122 10.20 15.52 12.50
CA LEU A 122 10.54 14.21 11.96
C LEU A 122 12.02 13.92 12.15
N MET A 123 12.37 12.64 12.29
CA MET A 123 13.76 12.19 12.43
C MET A 123 14.64 12.56 11.23
N ASN A 124 14.06 12.78 10.05
CA ASN A 124 14.77 13.26 8.87
C ASN A 124 15.07 14.78 8.87
N GLY A 125 14.69 15.49 9.94
CA GLY A 125 14.92 16.92 10.13
C GLY A 125 13.83 17.85 9.57
N GLN A 126 12.81 17.32 8.89
CA GLN A 126 11.68 18.10 8.42
C GLN A 126 10.76 18.51 9.57
N ILE A 127 10.09 19.65 9.40
CA ILE A 127 9.10 20.16 10.35
C ILE A 127 7.79 20.42 9.61
N TRP A 128 6.70 19.84 10.11
CA TRP A 128 5.37 19.94 9.54
C TRP A 128 4.40 20.50 10.57
N GLN A 129 3.37 21.20 10.13
CA GLN A 129 2.31 21.69 11.00
C GLN A 129 0.93 21.30 10.45
N GLN A 130 0.04 20.87 11.34
CA GLN A 130 -1.37 20.63 11.05
C GLN A 130 -1.99 21.84 10.33
N SER A 131 -2.75 21.58 9.26
CA SER A 131 -3.39 22.60 8.43
C SER A 131 -4.89 22.43 8.27
N SER A 132 -5.48 21.36 8.83
CA SER A 132 -6.94 21.15 8.89
C SER A 132 -7.39 20.92 10.32
N TYR A 133 -8.56 21.45 10.68
CA TYR A 133 -9.14 21.25 12.01
C TYR A 133 -9.48 19.78 12.27
N SER A 134 -8.87 19.21 13.30
CA SER A 134 -9.13 17.88 13.84
C SER A 134 -8.53 17.80 15.24
N TYR A 135 -9.10 16.94 16.08
CA TYR A 135 -8.60 16.61 17.41
C TYR A 135 -8.46 15.09 17.54
N LEU A 136 -7.33 14.65 18.03
CA LEU A 136 -7.04 13.25 18.32
C LEU A 136 -6.13 13.18 19.54
N TYR A 137 -6.42 12.23 20.43
CA TYR A 137 -5.48 11.80 21.45
C TYR A 137 -4.96 10.40 21.10
N HIS A 138 -3.64 10.26 20.99
CA HIS A 138 -3.00 8.97 20.75
C HIS A 138 -1.53 9.05 21.19
N TYR A 139 -1.15 8.24 22.17
CA TYR A 139 0.25 8.17 22.60
C TYR A 139 1.03 7.12 21.81
N SER A 140 2.17 7.52 21.25
CA SER A 140 3.18 6.60 20.71
C SER A 140 4.57 7.23 20.78
N TYR A 141 5.61 6.41 20.90
CA TYR A 141 7.00 6.87 20.88
C TYR A 141 7.63 6.59 19.51
N SER A 142 8.12 7.64 18.88
CA SER A 142 8.72 7.65 17.54
C SER A 142 7.92 6.88 16.47
N PRO A 143 6.59 7.07 16.37
CA PRO A 143 5.78 6.35 15.39
C PRO A 143 6.22 6.66 13.96
N SER A 144 6.07 5.67 13.09
CA SER A 144 6.30 5.83 11.65
C SER A 144 5.29 6.81 11.05
N VAL A 145 5.73 7.61 10.08
CA VAL A 145 4.87 8.51 9.32
C VAL A 145 5.09 8.38 7.82
N ILE A 146 3.99 8.48 7.09
CA ILE A 146 3.98 8.62 5.63
C ILE A 146 3.28 9.93 5.30
N ILE A 147 3.95 10.82 4.59
CA ILE A 147 3.39 12.10 4.12
C ILE A 147 3.28 12.04 2.61
N ILE A 148 2.09 12.29 2.10
CA ILE A 148 1.79 12.17 0.67
C ILE A 148 1.27 13.50 0.14
N GLN A 149 1.87 13.97 -0.95
CA GLN A 149 1.34 15.11 -1.68
C GLN A 149 0.08 14.72 -2.44
N ARG A 150 -1.02 15.42 -2.16
CA ARG A 150 -2.32 15.29 -2.83
C ARG A 150 -2.71 16.60 -3.50
N ASN A 151 -3.78 16.57 -4.29
CA ASN A 151 -4.36 17.78 -4.87
C ASN A 151 -4.84 18.71 -3.74
N GLY A 152 -4.09 19.80 -3.51
CA GLY A 152 -4.42 20.82 -2.50
C GLY A 152 -3.66 20.71 -1.17
N GLY A 153 -2.60 19.90 -1.07
CA GLY A 153 -1.72 19.92 0.10
C GLY A 153 -0.99 18.60 0.35
N TYR A 154 -0.53 18.43 1.59
CA TYR A 154 0.06 17.20 2.07
C TYR A 154 -0.84 16.57 3.14
N GLU A 155 -0.94 15.26 3.13
CA GLU A 155 -1.66 14.48 4.14
C GLU A 155 -0.65 13.56 4.84
N MET A 156 -0.68 13.57 6.18
CA MET A 156 0.18 12.77 7.04
C MET A 156 -0.63 11.62 7.63
N GLN A 157 -0.11 10.41 7.49
CA GLN A 157 -0.53 9.22 8.21
C GLN A 157 0.48 8.94 9.32
N VAL A 158 -0.02 8.67 10.53
CA VAL A 158 0.80 8.26 11.68
C VAL A 158 0.45 6.82 12.02
N GLU A 159 1.47 5.99 12.25
CA GLU A 159 1.27 4.60 12.69
C GLU A 159 0.40 4.50 13.95
N GLY A 160 -0.51 3.52 13.97
CA GLY A 160 -1.47 3.33 15.07
C GLY A 160 -2.67 4.28 15.04
N VAL A 161 -2.74 5.20 14.07
CA VAL A 161 -3.82 6.19 13.95
C VAL A 161 -4.65 5.94 12.69
N ASN A 162 -5.95 5.72 12.87
CA ASN A 162 -6.90 5.44 11.78
C ASN A 162 -7.37 6.69 11.00
N GLN A 163 -6.78 7.85 11.30
CA GLN A 163 -7.12 9.13 10.69
C GLN A 163 -5.87 9.73 10.04
N GLN A 164 -6.05 10.34 8.88
CA GLN A 164 -5.02 11.17 8.26
C GLN A 164 -5.27 12.64 8.58
N ILE A 165 -4.21 13.43 8.62
CA ILE A 165 -4.28 14.85 8.93
C ILE A 165 -3.60 15.68 7.85
N ARG A 166 -4.23 16.79 7.41
CA ARG A 166 -3.56 17.71 6.48
C ARG A 166 -2.47 18.46 7.19
N VAL A 167 -1.34 18.60 6.51
CA VAL A 167 -0.16 19.31 7.00
C VAL A 167 0.40 20.25 5.95
N HIS A 168 1.18 21.21 6.40
CA HIS A 168 2.05 22.02 5.54
C HIS A 168 3.46 22.03 6.11
N GLN A 169 4.45 22.09 5.22
CA GLN A 169 5.85 22.06 5.63
C GLN A 169 6.30 23.43 6.12
N LEU A 170 6.97 23.46 7.26
CA LEU A 170 7.62 24.66 7.81
C LEU A 170 9.11 24.69 7.48
N ARG A 171 9.77 23.52 7.42
CA ARG A 171 11.21 23.37 7.13
C ARG A 171 11.55 22.01 6.54
#